data_AF-A0A9P5IZP7-F1
#
_entry.id   AF-A0A9P5IZP7-F1
#
_cell.length_a   1.000
_cell.length_b   1.000
_cell.length_c   1.000
_cell.angle_alpha   90.00
_cell.angle_beta   90.00
_cell.angle_gamma   90.00
#
_symmetry.space_group_name_H-M   'P 1'
#
loop_
_entity.id
_entity.type
_entity.pdbx_description
1 polymer ?
#
loop_
_entity_poly.entity_id
_entity_poly.type
_entity_poly.pdbx_seq_one_letter_code
_entity_poly.pdbx_strand_id
1 'polypeptide(L)'
;DSPTKYHVNVDHAHRLLIESCLSVMLQPDRGLRFNICNLPTSFLPNHSVPNLSGLIQDNIGGALSYACHFWTFHLIAAVQDAVTDATWNGVKDLLSSIKLLYWLEVMSLTDASPLEALSIVPAQCNPQIVAEIAEAVRFTSYYAMPLAQSAPHIYLSAVPFIPISSPLQVLSKHVMKTVSLSLGHKTVWPMLRHALEHEAGILSVAFSPDGALLASASDDHTVCIWN
;
A
#
# COMPACT_ATOMS: atom_id res chain seq x y z
N ASP A 1 16.91 21.77 44.68
CA ASP A 1 16.49 21.60 43.29
C ASP A 1 15.98 20.20 43.04
N SER A 2 14.65 20.04 43.01
CA SER A 2 14.00 18.83 42.54
C SER A 2 14.14 18.75 41.00
N PRO A 3 14.48 17.58 40.42
CA PRO A 3 14.64 17.48 38.98
C PRO A 3 13.31 17.72 38.28
N THR A 4 13.29 18.63 37.31
CA THR A 4 12.16 18.88 36.43
C THR A 4 11.75 17.57 35.75
N LYS A 5 10.58 17.04 36.10
CA LYS A 5 9.96 15.92 35.39
C LYS A 5 9.57 16.39 33.99
N TYR A 6 10.28 15.92 32.98
CA TYR A 6 9.84 16.05 31.59
C TYR A 6 8.64 15.13 31.37
N HIS A 7 7.53 15.70 30.94
CA HIS A 7 6.34 14.95 30.52
C HIS A 7 6.23 15.04 29.00
N VAL A 8 6.17 13.90 28.32
CA VAL A 8 5.82 13.83 26.91
C VAL A 8 4.33 13.57 26.82
N ASN A 9 3.58 14.50 26.20
CA ASN A 9 2.22 14.22 25.81
C ASN A 9 2.28 13.29 24.58
N VAL A 10 1.91 12.02 24.78
CA VAL A 10 2.01 10.95 23.78
C VAL A 10 1.09 11.24 22.59
N ASP A 11 -0.09 11.78 22.83
CA ASP A 11 -1.07 12.11 21.78
C ASP A 11 -0.56 13.26 20.90
N HIS A 12 0.00 14.29 21.54
CA HIS A 12 0.66 15.39 20.84
C HIS A 12 1.86 14.89 20.00
N ALA A 13 2.63 13.94 20.53
CA ALA A 13 3.75 13.33 19.81
C ALA A 13 3.27 12.57 18.56
N HIS A 14 2.19 11.81 18.65
CA HIS A 14 1.62 11.12 17.48
C HIS A 14 1.13 12.09 16.40
N ARG A 15 0.52 13.21 16.79
CA ARG A 15 0.12 14.26 15.83
C ARG A 15 1.33 14.83 15.08
N LEU A 16 2.41 15.18 15.79
CA LEU A 16 3.64 15.67 15.17
C LEU A 16 4.28 14.62 14.25
N LEU A 17 4.22 13.34 14.65
CA LEU A 17 4.79 12.25 13.87
C LEU A 17 4.01 12.00 12.58
N ILE A 18 2.68 12.03 12.57
CA ILE A 18 1.92 11.90 11.31
C ILE A 18 2.20 13.09 10.37
N GLU A 19 2.22 14.31 10.90
CA GLU A 19 2.56 15.51 10.10
C GLU A 19 3.98 15.40 9.50
N SER A 20 4.94 14.91 10.30
CA SER A 20 6.31 14.67 9.85
C SER A 20 6.40 13.56 8.80
N CYS A 21 5.66 12.46 8.98
CA CYS A 21 5.62 11.36 8.02
C CYS A 21 5.09 11.83 6.66
N LEU A 22 3.98 12.56 6.66
CA LEU A 22 3.41 13.13 5.44
C LEU A 22 4.37 14.15 4.81
N SER A 23 4.99 15.01 5.59
CA SER A 23 5.99 15.97 5.09
C SER A 23 7.16 15.26 4.40
N VAL A 24 7.73 14.23 5.02
CA VAL A 24 8.85 13.45 4.45
C VAL A 24 8.42 12.73 3.17
N MET A 25 7.26 12.08 3.17
CA MET A 25 6.77 11.34 2.00
C MET A 25 6.41 12.25 0.82
N LEU A 26 5.79 13.40 1.09
CA LEU A 26 5.28 14.32 0.07
C LEU A 26 6.29 15.38 -0.37
N GLN A 27 7.48 15.42 0.24
CA GLN A 27 8.57 16.31 -0.16
C GLN A 27 8.93 16.13 -1.66
N PRO A 28 9.02 17.22 -2.45
CA PRO A 28 9.24 17.13 -3.89
C PRO A 28 10.54 16.44 -4.31
N ASP A 29 11.66 16.76 -3.66
CA ASP A 29 13.00 16.38 -4.14
C ASP A 29 13.54 15.08 -3.54
N ARG A 30 13.11 14.75 -2.31
CA ARG A 30 13.67 13.64 -1.51
C ARG A 30 12.62 12.65 -0.99
N GLY A 31 11.35 12.97 -1.17
CA GLY A 31 10.26 12.09 -0.77
C GLY A 31 10.00 10.98 -1.79
N LEU A 32 8.76 10.53 -1.79
CA LEU A 32 8.25 9.50 -2.69
C LEU A 32 8.40 9.93 -4.16
N ARG A 33 9.00 9.06 -4.98
CA ARG A 33 9.19 9.28 -6.42
C ARG A 33 9.15 7.95 -7.19
N PHE A 34 8.88 8.03 -8.49
CA PHE A 34 8.91 6.90 -9.40
C PHE A 34 10.28 6.22 -9.42
N ASN A 35 10.30 4.88 -9.41
CA ASN A 35 11.50 4.07 -9.53
C ASN A 35 12.57 4.50 -8.52
N ILE A 36 12.20 4.56 -7.24
CA ILE A 36 12.99 5.19 -6.19
C ILE A 36 14.38 4.56 -6.06
N CYS A 37 14.48 3.24 -6.26
CA CYS A 37 15.73 2.47 -6.22
C CYS A 37 16.45 2.37 -7.57
N ASN A 38 16.00 3.11 -8.60
CA ASN A 38 16.58 3.10 -9.95
C ASN A 38 16.72 1.67 -10.52
N LEU A 39 15.67 0.86 -10.38
CA LEU A 39 15.63 -0.49 -10.92
C LEU A 39 15.91 -0.46 -12.42
N PRO A 40 16.83 -1.30 -12.92
CA PRO A 40 17.29 -1.23 -14.31
C PRO A 40 16.23 -1.73 -15.30
N THR A 41 15.29 -2.54 -14.82
CA THR A 41 14.24 -3.13 -15.65
C THR A 41 13.01 -3.48 -14.81
N SER A 42 11.86 -3.50 -15.45
CA SER A 42 10.60 -3.99 -14.89
C SER A 42 10.40 -5.50 -15.05
N PHE A 43 11.29 -6.21 -15.76
CA PHE A 43 11.14 -7.64 -16.04
C PHE A 43 11.62 -8.55 -14.91
N LEU A 44 12.39 -8.01 -13.96
CA LEU A 44 12.88 -8.79 -12.83
C LEU A 44 11.91 -8.66 -11.65
N PRO A 45 11.54 -9.76 -10.98
CA PRO A 45 10.90 -9.69 -9.68
C PRO A 45 11.90 -9.13 -8.65
N ASN A 46 11.39 -8.55 -7.56
CA ASN A 46 12.19 -7.87 -6.54
C ASN A 46 13.35 -8.75 -6.04
N HIS A 47 13.06 -10.02 -5.73
CA HIS A 47 14.06 -10.98 -5.24
C HIS A 47 15.17 -11.32 -6.26
N SER A 48 15.00 -11.00 -7.53
CA SER A 48 15.98 -11.22 -8.60
C SER A 48 16.75 -9.95 -8.99
N VAL A 49 16.46 -8.80 -8.36
CA VAL A 49 17.19 -7.56 -8.59
C VAL A 49 18.57 -7.65 -7.93
N PRO A 50 19.67 -7.50 -8.68
CA PRO A 50 21.02 -7.54 -8.11
C PRO A 50 21.22 -6.42 -7.09
N ASN A 51 21.78 -6.76 -5.91
CA ASN A 51 22.07 -5.81 -4.83
C ASN A 51 20.87 -4.93 -4.41
N LEU A 52 19.65 -5.48 -4.44
CA LEU A 52 18.45 -4.70 -4.09
C LEU A 52 18.54 -4.06 -2.69
N SER A 53 19.10 -4.78 -1.72
CA SER A 53 19.29 -4.27 -0.35
C SER A 53 20.17 -3.02 -0.30
N GLY A 54 21.28 -2.99 -1.05
CA GLY A 54 22.12 -1.80 -1.19
C GLY A 54 21.38 -0.65 -1.88
N LEU A 55 20.62 -0.93 -2.95
CA LEU A 55 19.81 0.09 -3.63
C LEU A 55 18.77 0.70 -2.68
N ILE A 56 18.11 -0.11 -1.85
CA ILE A 56 17.16 0.37 -0.84
C ILE A 56 17.88 1.27 0.16
N GLN A 57 19.03 0.85 0.70
CA GLN A 57 19.79 1.62 1.68
C GLN A 57 20.25 2.98 1.12
N ASP A 58 20.66 3.02 -0.15
CA ASP A 58 21.16 4.22 -0.79
C ASP A 58 20.04 5.20 -1.18
N ASN A 59 18.83 4.71 -1.45
CA ASN A 59 17.75 5.52 -2.04
C ASN A 59 16.56 5.78 -1.10
N ILE A 60 16.38 4.95 -0.07
CA ILE A 60 15.28 5.03 0.90
C ILE A 60 15.87 5.29 2.29
N GLY A 61 16.08 6.58 2.60
CA GLY A 61 16.63 6.99 3.89
C GLY A 61 15.74 6.58 5.07
N GLY A 62 16.35 6.44 6.25
CA GLY A 62 15.65 5.94 7.46
C GLY A 62 14.38 6.71 7.81
N ALA A 63 14.36 8.03 7.63
CA ALA A 63 13.16 8.84 7.86
C ALA A 63 12.03 8.54 6.86
N LEU A 64 12.35 8.33 5.58
CA LEU A 64 11.37 7.99 4.55
C LEU A 64 10.84 6.57 4.77
N SER A 65 11.74 5.62 5.04
CA SER A 65 11.36 4.25 5.40
C SER A 65 10.40 4.28 6.59
N TYR A 66 10.78 4.94 7.69
CA TYR A 66 9.92 5.08 8.86
C TYR A 66 8.56 5.68 8.51
N ALA A 67 8.53 6.79 7.76
CA ALA A 67 7.30 7.44 7.38
C ALA A 67 6.37 6.52 6.57
N CYS A 68 6.90 5.76 5.62
CA CYS A 68 6.11 4.83 4.81
C CYS A 68 5.50 3.69 5.62
N HIS A 69 6.20 3.20 6.66
CA HIS A 69 5.74 2.06 7.47
C HIS A 69 4.79 2.45 8.61
N PHE A 70 4.91 3.67 9.16
CA PHE A 70 4.25 4.02 10.43
C PHE A 70 3.25 5.18 10.37
N TRP A 71 3.03 5.81 9.20
CA TRP A 71 2.09 6.94 9.11
C TRP A 71 0.67 6.54 9.54
N THR A 72 0.16 5.36 9.15
CA THR A 72 -1.22 4.95 9.54
C THR A 72 -1.34 4.68 11.03
N PHE A 73 -0.31 4.10 11.64
CA PHE A 73 -0.23 3.91 13.10
C PHE A 73 -0.33 5.25 13.84
N HIS A 74 0.45 6.24 13.42
CA HIS A 74 0.41 7.59 14.01
C HIS A 74 -0.89 8.32 13.73
N LEU A 75 -1.46 8.15 12.54
CA LEU A 75 -2.76 8.72 12.21
C LEU A 75 -3.83 8.21 13.18
N ILE A 76 -3.91 6.90 13.41
CA ILE A 76 -4.91 6.27 14.29
C ILE A 76 -4.72 6.74 15.74
N ALA A 77 -3.49 6.76 16.22
CA ALA A 77 -3.20 7.24 17.57
C ALA A 77 -3.55 8.72 17.75
N ALA A 78 -3.33 9.55 16.73
CA ALA A 78 -3.62 10.98 16.77
C ALA A 78 -5.11 11.34 16.58
N VAL A 79 -5.94 10.45 16.00
CA VAL A 79 -7.37 10.70 15.75
C VAL A 79 -8.14 11.04 17.02
N GLN A 80 -7.67 10.56 18.19
CA GLN A 80 -8.29 10.85 19.48
C GLN A 80 -8.17 12.33 19.90
N ASP A 81 -7.16 13.05 19.41
CA ASP A 81 -6.83 14.42 19.81
C ASP A 81 -7.08 15.43 18.68
N ALA A 82 -8.06 15.17 17.80
CA ALA A 82 -8.41 15.99 16.64
C ALA A 82 -7.21 16.34 15.72
N VAL A 83 -7.05 15.54 14.67
CA VAL A 83 -6.07 15.76 13.59
C VAL A 83 -6.42 17.02 12.78
N THR A 84 -5.40 17.76 12.33
CA THR A 84 -5.57 19.03 11.59
C THR A 84 -6.06 18.82 10.15
N ASP A 85 -6.77 19.80 9.58
CA ASP A 85 -7.17 19.79 8.16
C ASP A 85 -5.98 19.64 7.21
N ALA A 86 -4.84 20.23 7.56
CA ALA A 86 -3.60 20.09 6.80
C ALA A 86 -3.11 18.62 6.75
N THR A 87 -3.21 17.90 7.86
CA THR A 87 -2.87 16.46 7.91
C THR A 87 -3.83 15.65 7.05
N TRP A 88 -5.14 15.93 7.11
CA TRP A 88 -6.11 15.24 6.25
C TRP A 88 -5.90 15.51 4.76
N ASN A 89 -5.56 16.74 4.41
CA ASN A 89 -5.16 17.09 3.04
C ASN A 89 -3.91 16.31 2.62
N GLY A 90 -2.91 16.18 3.50
CA GLY A 90 -1.73 15.37 3.22
C GLY A 90 -2.05 13.88 3.01
N VAL A 91 -2.95 13.30 3.81
CA VAL A 91 -3.44 11.92 3.60
C VAL A 91 -4.15 11.80 2.26
N LYS A 92 -5.00 12.77 1.91
CA LYS A 92 -5.68 12.81 0.61
C LYS A 92 -4.70 12.93 -0.55
N ASP A 93 -3.70 13.79 -0.45
CA ASP A 93 -2.64 13.97 -1.46
C ASP A 93 -1.83 12.68 -1.63
N LEU A 94 -1.55 11.96 -0.54
CA LEU A 94 -0.89 10.66 -0.60
C LEU A 94 -1.75 9.62 -1.34
N LEU A 95 -3.03 9.50 -0.99
CA LEU A 95 -3.90 8.41 -1.47
C LEU A 95 -4.60 8.66 -2.81
N SER A 96 -4.79 9.92 -3.20
CA SER A 96 -5.54 10.32 -4.40
C SER A 96 -4.67 10.78 -5.56
N SER A 97 -3.35 10.74 -5.40
CA SER A 97 -2.39 11.17 -6.42
C SER A 97 -1.42 10.05 -6.80
N ILE A 98 -0.51 10.35 -7.73
CA ILE A 98 0.57 9.45 -8.12
C ILE A 98 1.45 9.00 -6.94
N LYS A 99 1.45 9.76 -5.83
CA LYS A 99 2.14 9.42 -4.59
C LYS A 99 1.66 8.10 -3.99
N LEU A 100 0.42 7.66 -4.25
CA LEU A 100 -0.06 6.35 -3.86
C LEU A 100 0.81 5.25 -4.46
N LEU A 101 1.09 5.32 -5.76
CA LEU A 101 1.93 4.33 -6.44
C LEU A 101 3.36 4.36 -5.90
N TYR A 102 3.90 5.55 -5.66
CA TYR A 102 5.27 5.68 -5.13
C TYR A 102 5.39 5.10 -3.71
N TRP A 103 4.37 5.30 -2.88
CA TRP A 103 4.31 4.68 -1.56
C TRP A 103 4.21 3.15 -1.66
N LEU A 104 3.33 2.63 -2.53
CA LEU A 104 3.21 1.19 -2.77
C LEU A 104 4.52 0.58 -3.31
N GLU A 105 5.28 1.33 -4.13
CA GLU A 105 6.59 0.91 -4.60
C GLU A 105 7.57 0.75 -3.44
N VAL A 106 7.64 1.72 -2.52
CA VAL A 106 8.48 1.61 -1.32
C VAL A 106 8.07 0.41 -0.48
N MET A 107 6.77 0.26 -0.20
CA MET A 107 6.25 -0.87 0.59
C MET A 107 6.60 -2.23 -0.05
N SER A 108 6.48 -2.34 -1.37
CA SER A 108 6.89 -3.54 -2.13
C SER A 108 8.38 -3.83 -2.02
N LEU A 109 9.23 -2.82 -2.14
CA LEU A 109 10.69 -2.99 -2.09
C LEU A 109 11.20 -3.30 -0.68
N THR A 110 10.53 -2.80 0.35
CA THR A 110 10.89 -3.04 1.75
C THR A 110 10.15 -4.23 2.38
N ASP A 111 9.50 -5.06 1.56
CA ASP A 111 8.78 -6.27 1.98
C ASP A 111 7.72 -6.00 3.07
N ALA A 112 7.03 -4.86 2.96
CA ALA A 112 6.00 -4.43 3.88
C ALA A 112 4.60 -4.56 3.26
N SER A 113 3.59 -4.78 4.10
CA SER A 113 2.19 -4.92 3.66
C SER A 113 1.46 -3.57 3.65
N PRO A 114 1.24 -2.93 2.49
CA PRO A 114 0.42 -1.72 2.40
C PRO A 114 -1.04 -1.99 2.72
N LEU A 115 -1.52 -3.20 2.47
CA LEU A 115 -2.89 -3.59 2.80
C LEU A 115 -3.10 -3.60 4.31
N GLU A 116 -2.19 -4.21 5.07
CA GLU A 116 -2.24 -4.21 6.53
C GLU A 116 -2.19 -2.78 7.07
N ALA A 117 -1.27 -1.95 6.55
CA ALA A 117 -1.15 -0.55 6.95
C ALA A 117 -2.45 0.24 6.74
N LEU A 118 -3.15 0.05 5.62
CA LEU A 118 -4.40 0.76 5.31
C LEU A 118 -5.61 0.17 6.04
N SER A 119 -5.67 -1.15 6.20
CA SER A 119 -6.84 -1.85 6.78
C SER A 119 -7.04 -1.57 8.26
N ILE A 120 -6.02 -1.12 8.97
CA ILE A 120 -6.15 -0.71 10.37
C ILE A 120 -6.81 0.67 10.55
N VAL A 121 -6.90 1.48 9.49
CA VAL A 121 -7.47 2.84 9.59
C VAL A 121 -9.00 2.76 9.69
N PRO A 122 -9.63 3.26 10.77
CA PRO A 122 -11.07 3.16 10.94
C PRO A 122 -11.84 3.88 9.84
N ALA A 123 -12.88 3.23 9.31
CA ALA A 123 -13.72 3.81 8.26
C ALA A 123 -14.47 5.08 8.70
N GLN A 124 -14.53 5.36 10.00
CA GLN A 124 -15.19 6.53 10.57
C GLN A 124 -14.20 7.62 11.03
N CYS A 125 -12.90 7.51 10.72
CA CYS A 125 -11.89 8.44 11.22
C CYS A 125 -12.11 9.89 10.74
N ASN A 126 -12.45 10.08 9.47
CA ASN A 126 -12.86 11.37 8.91
C ASN A 126 -13.70 11.13 7.63
N PRO A 127 -14.98 11.55 7.60
CA PRO A 127 -15.87 11.40 6.45
C PRO A 127 -15.32 11.90 5.10
N GLN A 128 -14.41 12.87 5.11
CA GLN A 128 -13.84 13.47 3.90
C GLN A 128 -12.78 12.61 3.21
N ILE A 129 -12.20 11.62 3.91
CA ILE A 129 -11.14 10.76 3.36
C ILE A 129 -11.49 9.26 3.36
N VAL A 130 -12.69 8.89 3.84
CA VAL A 130 -13.14 7.48 3.90
C VAL A 130 -13.15 6.85 2.50
N ALA A 131 -13.58 7.62 1.50
CA ALA A 131 -13.65 7.13 0.13
C ALA A 131 -12.26 6.86 -0.44
N GLU A 132 -11.29 7.73 -0.14
CA GLU A 132 -9.89 7.64 -0.53
C GLU A 132 -9.20 6.43 0.10
N ILE A 133 -9.38 6.21 1.41
CA ILE A 133 -8.87 5.01 2.09
C ILE A 133 -9.51 3.75 1.50
N ALA A 134 -10.84 3.72 1.39
CA ALA A 134 -11.55 2.56 0.86
C ALA A 134 -11.11 2.22 -0.57
N GLU A 135 -10.84 3.25 -1.38
CA GLU A 135 -10.32 3.06 -2.73
C GLU A 135 -8.88 2.57 -2.75
N ALA A 136 -8.00 3.12 -1.91
CA ALA A 136 -6.63 2.64 -1.77
C ALA A 136 -6.60 1.18 -1.29
N VAL A 137 -7.48 0.79 -0.36
CA VAL A 137 -7.64 -0.61 0.09
C VAL A 137 -8.11 -1.50 -1.06
N ARG A 138 -9.08 -1.08 -1.87
CA ARG A 138 -9.53 -1.85 -3.05
C ARG A 138 -8.41 -2.04 -4.06
N PHE A 139 -7.69 -0.97 -4.41
CA PHE A 139 -6.57 -1.04 -5.33
C PHE A 139 -5.48 -1.97 -4.80
N THR A 140 -5.06 -1.77 -3.55
CA THR A 140 -3.97 -2.53 -2.93
C THR A 140 -4.33 -4.00 -2.76
N SER A 141 -5.55 -4.32 -2.31
CA SER A 141 -5.99 -5.70 -2.17
C SER A 141 -6.09 -6.44 -3.50
N TYR A 142 -6.55 -5.78 -4.57
CA TYR A 142 -6.67 -6.41 -5.89
C TYR A 142 -5.30 -6.71 -6.52
N TYR A 143 -4.28 -5.92 -6.21
CA TYR A 143 -2.93 -6.07 -6.75
C TYR A 143 -1.89 -6.57 -5.73
N ALA A 144 -2.33 -7.13 -4.59
CA ALA A 144 -1.45 -7.50 -3.49
C ALA A 144 -0.33 -8.47 -3.90
N MET A 145 -0.65 -9.51 -4.68
CA MET A 145 0.33 -10.49 -5.13
C MET A 145 1.35 -9.90 -6.12
N PRO A 146 0.96 -9.22 -7.22
CA PRO A 146 1.91 -8.51 -8.06
C PRO A 146 2.77 -7.49 -7.31
N LEU A 147 2.17 -6.76 -6.35
CA LEU A 147 2.86 -5.81 -5.48
C LEU A 147 3.97 -6.48 -4.67
N ALA A 148 3.71 -7.63 -4.04
CA ALA A 148 4.70 -8.34 -3.24
C ALA A 148 5.87 -8.88 -4.11
N GLN A 149 5.57 -9.26 -5.36
CA GLN A 149 6.57 -9.89 -6.25
C GLN A 149 7.43 -8.88 -7.01
N SER A 150 6.85 -7.77 -7.48
CA SER A 150 7.55 -6.82 -8.36
C SER A 150 6.98 -5.40 -8.24
N ALA A 151 7.77 -4.50 -7.65
CA ALA A 151 7.36 -3.11 -7.48
C ALA A 151 7.01 -2.41 -8.82
N PRO A 152 7.76 -2.61 -9.94
CA PRO A 152 7.41 -2.03 -11.24
C PRO A 152 6.03 -2.41 -11.80
N HIS A 153 5.47 -3.57 -11.43
CA HIS A 153 4.19 -4.03 -11.96
C HIS A 153 3.00 -3.14 -11.55
N ILE A 154 3.13 -2.31 -10.52
CA ILE A 154 2.09 -1.34 -10.16
C ILE A 154 1.82 -0.34 -11.30
N TYR A 155 2.86 0.04 -12.05
CA TYR A 155 2.72 0.98 -13.16
C TYR A 155 2.28 0.29 -14.44
N LEU A 156 2.82 -0.89 -14.70
CA LEU A 156 2.62 -1.61 -15.97
C LEU A 156 1.34 -2.45 -16.00
N SER A 157 0.99 -3.05 -14.87
CA SER A 157 -0.12 -4.02 -14.77
C SER A 157 -1.26 -3.53 -13.90
N ALA A 158 -1.01 -2.71 -12.87
CA ALA A 158 -2.11 -2.25 -12.01
C ALA A 158 -2.85 -1.04 -12.59
N VAL A 159 -2.14 0.00 -13.00
CA VAL A 159 -2.75 1.25 -13.50
C VAL A 159 -3.66 1.07 -14.73
N PRO A 160 -3.26 0.34 -15.79
CA PRO A 160 -4.11 0.20 -16.98
C PRO A 160 -5.43 -0.51 -16.72
N PHE A 161 -5.47 -1.34 -15.67
CA PHE A 161 -6.60 -2.20 -15.33
C PHE A 161 -7.44 -1.63 -14.18
N ILE A 162 -7.15 -0.41 -13.71
CA ILE A 162 -8.01 0.31 -12.77
C ILE A 162 -9.42 0.40 -13.37
N PRO A 163 -10.50 0.10 -12.64
CA PRO A 163 -11.85 0.18 -13.19
C PRO A 163 -12.26 1.58 -13.64
N ILE A 164 -13.11 1.70 -14.65
CA ILE A 164 -13.51 3.00 -15.25
C ILE A 164 -14.14 3.95 -14.21
N SER A 165 -14.95 3.43 -13.30
CA SER A 165 -15.63 4.22 -12.26
C SER A 165 -14.75 4.54 -11.05
N SER A 166 -13.51 4.04 -11.00
CA SER A 166 -12.58 4.34 -9.91
C SER A 166 -12.09 5.79 -10.01
N PRO A 167 -12.05 6.55 -8.90
CA PRO A 167 -11.41 7.86 -8.89
C PRO A 167 -9.90 7.77 -9.16
N LEU A 168 -9.26 6.61 -8.93
CA LEU A 168 -7.85 6.38 -9.25
C LEU A 168 -7.59 6.28 -10.77
N GLN A 169 -8.61 6.33 -11.64
CA GLN A 169 -8.37 6.48 -13.08
C GLN A 169 -7.57 7.74 -13.44
N VAL A 170 -7.52 8.73 -12.54
CA VAL A 170 -6.63 9.90 -12.70
C VAL A 170 -5.14 9.51 -12.79
N LEU A 171 -4.74 8.37 -12.20
CA LEU A 171 -3.36 7.88 -12.23
C LEU A 171 -2.91 7.50 -13.64
N SER A 172 -3.81 7.07 -14.51
CA SER A 172 -3.52 6.73 -15.92
C SER A 172 -2.91 7.90 -16.70
N LYS A 173 -3.16 9.14 -16.28
CA LYS A 173 -2.56 10.34 -16.90
C LYS A 173 -1.07 10.53 -16.57
N HIS A 174 -0.59 9.89 -15.51
CA HIS A 174 0.77 10.05 -14.98
C HIS A 174 1.69 8.90 -15.41
N VAL A 175 1.14 7.79 -15.89
CA VAL A 175 1.92 6.64 -16.37
C VAL A 175 1.97 6.68 -17.89
N MET A 176 3.18 6.86 -18.42
CA MET A 176 3.41 6.91 -19.87
C MET A 176 3.67 5.52 -20.47
N LYS A 177 3.36 5.36 -21.76
CA LYS A 177 3.69 4.15 -22.57
C LYS A 177 3.13 2.85 -21.99
N THR A 178 1.93 2.90 -21.43
CA THR A 178 1.25 1.72 -20.93
C THR A 178 0.19 1.21 -21.90
N VAL A 179 -0.31 0.00 -21.68
CA VAL A 179 -1.33 -0.64 -22.51
C VAL A 179 -2.65 0.13 -22.36
N SER A 180 -3.37 0.35 -23.47
CA SER A 180 -4.75 0.83 -23.44
C SER A 180 -5.72 -0.33 -23.69
N LEU A 181 -6.74 -0.44 -22.84
CA LEU A 181 -7.78 -1.46 -22.98
C LEU A 181 -8.89 -0.92 -23.89
N SER A 182 -9.11 -1.59 -25.02
CA SER A 182 -10.21 -1.29 -25.94
C SER A 182 -11.46 -2.13 -25.67
N LEU A 183 -11.31 -3.33 -25.09
CA LEU A 183 -12.38 -4.24 -24.71
C LEU A 183 -12.10 -4.86 -23.32
N GLY A 184 -13.18 -5.23 -22.61
CA GLY A 184 -13.08 -5.94 -21.33
C GLY A 184 -12.63 -5.07 -20.15
N HIS A 185 -12.52 -3.76 -20.32
CA HIS A 185 -12.19 -2.84 -19.24
C HIS A 185 -13.31 -2.85 -18.21
N LYS A 186 -12.98 -3.26 -16.99
CA LYS A 186 -13.96 -3.39 -15.91
C LYS A 186 -14.51 -2.03 -15.51
N THR A 187 -15.82 -1.92 -15.32
CA THR A 187 -16.45 -0.68 -14.86
C THR A 187 -16.20 -0.45 -13.37
N VAL A 188 -16.30 -1.50 -12.56
CA VAL A 188 -16.10 -1.48 -11.11
C VAL A 188 -15.09 -2.54 -10.67
N TRP A 189 -14.54 -2.38 -9.47
CA TRP A 189 -13.67 -3.39 -8.87
C TRP A 189 -14.39 -4.75 -8.79
N PRO A 190 -13.76 -5.85 -9.22
CA PRO A 190 -14.28 -7.19 -9.00
C PRO A 190 -14.57 -7.46 -7.52
N MET A 191 -15.66 -8.18 -7.26
CA MET A 191 -15.94 -8.70 -5.91
C MET A 191 -14.99 -9.85 -5.55
N LEU A 192 -14.48 -10.57 -6.55
CA LEU A 192 -13.42 -11.55 -6.39
C LEU A 192 -12.09 -10.83 -6.16
N ARG A 193 -11.55 -10.92 -4.94
CA ARG A 193 -10.31 -10.23 -4.54
C ARG A 193 -9.06 -11.09 -4.70
N HIS A 194 -9.18 -12.38 -4.41
CA HIS A 194 -8.10 -13.36 -4.52
C HIS A 194 -8.66 -14.63 -5.15
N ALA A 195 -7.93 -15.17 -6.13
CA ALA A 195 -8.15 -16.51 -6.65
C ALA A 195 -7.00 -17.38 -6.12
N LEU A 196 -7.35 -18.41 -5.38
CA LEU A 196 -6.40 -19.43 -4.90
C LEU A 196 -6.46 -20.57 -5.91
N GLU A 197 -5.31 -20.93 -6.47
CA GLU A 197 -5.23 -21.85 -7.58
C GLU A 197 -4.57 -23.16 -7.15
N HIS A 198 -5.03 -24.24 -7.79
CA HIS A 198 -4.52 -25.59 -7.72
C HIS A 198 -4.31 -26.08 -9.16
N GLU A 199 -3.42 -27.05 -9.37
CA GLU A 199 -3.12 -27.57 -10.71
C GLU A 199 -4.20 -28.52 -11.23
N ALA A 200 -5.10 -28.96 -10.35
CA ALA A 200 -6.25 -29.80 -10.67
C ALA A 200 -7.50 -29.37 -9.87
N GLY A 201 -8.56 -30.18 -9.95
CA GLY A 201 -9.83 -29.89 -9.30
C GLY A 201 -9.71 -29.86 -7.77
N ILE A 202 -10.19 -28.79 -7.16
CA ILE A 202 -10.30 -28.68 -5.70
C ILE A 202 -11.40 -29.63 -5.21
N LEU A 203 -11.05 -30.55 -4.32
CA LEU A 203 -11.92 -31.58 -3.78
C LEU A 203 -12.56 -31.16 -2.45
N SER A 204 -11.86 -30.33 -1.66
CA SER A 204 -12.34 -29.89 -0.35
C SER A 204 -11.72 -28.55 0.07
N VAL A 205 -12.46 -27.79 0.87
CA VAL A 205 -12.01 -26.55 1.51
C VAL A 205 -12.48 -26.50 2.96
N ALA A 206 -11.65 -26.00 3.86
CA ALA A 206 -11.98 -25.82 5.27
C ALA A 206 -11.36 -24.52 5.81
N PHE A 207 -12.13 -23.76 6.59
CA PHE A 207 -11.64 -22.58 7.28
C PHE A 207 -11.22 -22.92 8.70
N SER A 208 -10.18 -22.26 9.21
CA SER A 208 -9.90 -22.29 10.65
C SER A 208 -11.06 -21.65 11.44
N PRO A 209 -11.31 -22.05 12.70
CA PRO A 209 -12.42 -21.51 13.49
C PRO A 209 -12.37 -19.99 13.71
N ASP A 210 -11.17 -19.41 13.68
CA ASP A 210 -10.93 -17.96 13.78
C ASP A 210 -10.97 -17.24 12.42
N GLY A 211 -11.10 -17.97 11.32
CA GLY A 211 -11.14 -17.43 9.95
C GLY A 211 -9.78 -16.93 9.43
N ALA A 212 -8.69 -17.13 10.19
CA ALA A 212 -7.36 -16.66 9.81
C ALA A 212 -6.69 -17.52 8.73
N LEU A 213 -7.09 -18.78 8.58
CA LEU A 213 -6.50 -19.71 7.63
C LEU A 213 -7.58 -20.41 6.80
N LEU A 214 -7.23 -20.69 5.55
CA LEU A 214 -7.97 -21.59 4.67
C LEU A 214 -7.09 -22.81 4.35
N ALA A 215 -7.63 -24.01 4.47
CA ALA A 215 -7.06 -25.23 3.94
C ALA A 215 -7.82 -25.65 2.68
N SER A 216 -7.11 -26.00 1.62
CA SER A 216 -7.68 -26.61 0.41
C SER A 216 -6.99 -27.92 0.08
N ALA A 217 -7.76 -28.91 -0.35
CA ALA A 217 -7.27 -30.20 -0.83
C ALA A 217 -7.69 -30.39 -2.29
N SER A 218 -6.76 -30.85 -3.13
CA SER A 218 -6.92 -30.91 -4.58
C SER A 218 -6.55 -32.29 -5.14
N ASP A 219 -7.08 -32.58 -6.32
CA ASP A 219 -6.76 -33.78 -7.11
C ASP A 219 -5.32 -33.74 -7.68
N ASP A 220 -4.60 -32.62 -7.51
CA ASP A 220 -3.17 -32.48 -7.83
C ASP A 220 -2.24 -33.11 -6.77
N HIS A 221 -2.82 -33.85 -5.82
CA HIS A 221 -2.15 -34.50 -4.70
C HIS A 221 -1.50 -33.52 -3.70
N THR A 222 -1.95 -32.26 -3.66
CA THR A 222 -1.49 -31.27 -2.68
C THR A 222 -2.59 -30.84 -1.71
N VAL A 223 -2.14 -30.38 -0.53
CA VAL A 223 -2.94 -29.62 0.42
C VAL A 223 -2.23 -28.29 0.62
N CYS A 224 -2.94 -27.19 0.39
CA CYS A 224 -2.42 -25.83 0.56
C CYS A 224 -3.08 -25.17 1.77
N ILE A 225 -2.27 -24.45 2.54
CA ILE A 225 -2.74 -23.58 3.63
C ILE A 225 -2.49 -22.13 3.22
N TRP A 226 -3.54 -21.32 3.27
CA TRP A 226 -3.55 -19.93 2.83
C TRP A 226 -3.83 -19.00 4.02
N ASN A 227 -3.24 -17.81 4.00
CA ASN A 227 -3.43 -16.72 4.96
C ASN A 227 -3.88 -15.41 4.28
#